data_AF-A0A6H5GTS2-F1
#
_entry.id   AF-A0A6H5GTS2-F1
#
_cell.length_a   1.000
_cell.length_b   1.000
_cell.length_c   1.000
_cell.angle_alpha   90.00
_cell.angle_beta   90.00
_cell.angle_gamma   90.00
#
_symmetry.space_group_name_H-M   'P 1'
#
loop_
_entity.id
_entity.type
_entity.pdbx_description
1 polymer ?
#
loop_
_entity_poly.entity_id
_entity_poly.type
_entity_poly.pdbx_seq_one_letter_code
_entity_poly.pdbx_strand_id
1 'polypeptide(L)'
;MSVSKENYKKLASSVELAHVSGLISKCKFRHHPEGIDRTIENLFLKLDAIDDLSRILIALNHSEPVTICMDFGSGNLSSFEHPEALGWYSYEEGELLLGAENYQTDEFLGTLAHELTHWCLQAVFKNQCLPCYPCEPDRKHRIEFQSIVENVEAEREKLHIVLQSVFSGYSQNKWHQELIVRVPQLLAQYGSASAREILSANPWTAKLLEYFDNYVAGEIEEFISDGPLNQARQT
;
A
#
# COMPACT_ATOMS: atom_id res chain seq x y z
N MET A 1 43.73 14.68 -5.98
CA MET A 1 42.84 13.54 -6.30
C MET A 1 41.42 14.05 -6.33
N SER A 2 40.91 14.36 -7.53
CA SER A 2 39.56 14.90 -7.72
C SER A 2 38.56 13.74 -7.75
N VAL A 3 37.74 13.65 -6.71
CA VAL A 3 36.58 12.75 -6.69
C VAL A 3 35.59 13.25 -7.76
N SER A 4 35.31 12.42 -8.77
CA SER A 4 34.48 12.81 -9.91
C SER A 4 33.01 12.98 -9.50
N LYS A 5 32.32 13.93 -10.15
CA LYS A 5 30.89 14.21 -9.96
C LYS A 5 29.97 12.99 -10.19
N GLU A 6 30.46 11.95 -10.86
CA GLU A 6 29.74 10.68 -11.07
C GLU A 6 29.56 9.88 -9.77
N ASN A 7 30.51 9.94 -8.84
CA ASN A 7 30.38 9.25 -7.56
C ASN A 7 29.32 9.91 -6.66
N TYR A 8 29.10 11.22 -6.77
CA TYR A 8 28.03 11.91 -6.05
C TYR A 8 26.64 11.58 -6.61
N LYS A 9 26.51 11.36 -7.93
CA LYS A 9 25.24 10.90 -8.52
C LYS A 9 24.89 9.46 -8.12
N LYS A 10 25.89 8.58 -8.03
CA LYS A 10 25.71 7.19 -7.57
C LYS A 10 25.44 7.06 -6.07
N LEU A 11 26.03 7.94 -5.25
CA LEU A 11 25.75 7.98 -3.81
C LEU A 11 24.38 8.63 -3.52
N ALA A 12 24.05 9.73 -4.20
CA ALA A 12 22.74 10.37 -4.07
C ALA A 12 21.60 9.43 -4.51
N SER A 13 21.76 8.71 -5.63
CA SER A 13 20.77 7.72 -6.06
C SER A 13 20.65 6.49 -5.15
N SER A 14 21.68 6.18 -4.36
CA SER A 14 21.66 5.01 -3.46
C SER A 14 20.93 5.29 -2.13
N VAL A 15 20.95 6.55 -1.67
CA VAL A 15 20.24 6.96 -0.46
C VAL A 15 18.77 7.28 -0.78
N GLU A 16 18.52 7.93 -1.93
CA GLU A 16 17.16 8.27 -2.38
C GLU A 16 16.27 7.06 -2.67
N LEU A 17 16.84 5.88 -2.94
CA LEU A 17 16.10 4.62 -3.22
C LEU A 17 16.40 3.52 -2.19
N ALA A 18 16.90 3.91 -1.00
CA ALA A 18 17.21 2.95 0.06
C ALA A 18 15.96 2.19 0.53
N HIS A 19 14.80 2.84 0.55
CA HIS A 19 13.52 2.22 0.90
C HIS A 19 13.09 1.16 -0.12
N VAL A 20 13.28 1.41 -1.42
CA VAL A 20 13.03 0.41 -2.48
C VAL A 20 13.93 -0.80 -2.29
N SER A 21 15.23 -0.58 -2.09
CA SER A 21 16.18 -1.68 -1.85
C SER A 21 15.85 -2.46 -0.58
N GLY A 22 15.42 -1.76 0.48
CA GLY A 22 14.97 -2.35 1.73
C GLY A 22 13.76 -3.26 1.54
N LEU A 23 12.76 -2.84 0.77
CA LEU A 23 11.58 -3.66 0.45
C LEU A 23 11.92 -4.87 -0.41
N ILE A 24 12.76 -4.71 -1.44
CA ILE A 24 13.22 -5.84 -2.27
C ILE A 24 13.92 -6.90 -1.42
N SER A 25 14.73 -6.48 -0.44
CA SER A 25 15.42 -7.42 0.47
C SER A 25 14.47 -8.24 1.34
N LYS A 26 13.21 -7.80 1.50
CA LYS A 26 12.15 -8.50 2.23
C LYS A 26 11.39 -9.49 1.35
N CYS A 27 11.63 -9.50 0.03
CA CYS A 27 10.95 -10.38 -0.90
C CYS A 27 11.49 -11.82 -0.85
N LYS A 28 10.58 -12.79 -0.88
CA LYS A 28 10.83 -14.22 -1.05
C LYS A 28 9.96 -14.75 -2.19
N PHE A 29 10.47 -15.74 -2.91
CA PHE A 29 9.83 -16.22 -4.13
C PHE A 29 9.49 -17.70 -4.02
N ARG A 30 8.20 -18.00 -4.21
CA ARG A 30 7.74 -19.36 -4.48
C ARG A 30 7.81 -19.50 -6.00
N HIS A 31 8.84 -20.20 -6.47
CA HIS A 31 9.33 -20.19 -7.85
C HIS A 31 10.10 -18.91 -8.20
N HIS A 32 11.36 -19.04 -8.64
CA HIS A 32 12.23 -17.92 -9.03
C HIS A 32 12.47 -17.97 -10.54
N PRO A 33 11.66 -17.26 -11.35
CA PRO A 33 11.89 -17.15 -12.78
C PRO A 33 13.23 -16.44 -13.06
N GLU A 34 13.91 -16.84 -14.13
CA GLU A 34 15.14 -16.18 -14.53
C GLU A 34 14.89 -14.68 -14.80
N GLY A 35 15.72 -13.82 -14.20
CA GLY A 35 15.64 -12.36 -14.36
C GLY A 35 14.55 -11.66 -13.52
N ILE A 36 13.90 -12.37 -12.59
CA ILE A 36 12.81 -11.79 -11.79
C ILE A 36 13.25 -10.63 -10.87
N ASP A 37 14.50 -10.62 -10.42
CA ASP A 37 15.00 -9.57 -9.51
C ASP A 37 14.82 -8.16 -10.12
N ARG A 38 15.15 -8.02 -11.42
CA ARG A 38 14.99 -6.74 -12.15
C ARG A 38 13.53 -6.37 -12.34
N THR A 39 12.68 -7.37 -12.55
CA THR A 39 11.24 -7.15 -12.65
C THR A 39 10.68 -6.59 -11.34
N ILE A 40 11.08 -7.15 -10.21
CA ILE A 40 10.61 -6.71 -8.89
C ILE A 40 11.12 -5.31 -8.58
N GLU A 41 12.39 -5.03 -8.89
CA GLU A 41 12.93 -3.68 -8.81
C GLU A 41 12.09 -2.68 -9.63
N ASN A 42 11.77 -3.02 -10.87
CA ASN A 42 10.92 -2.17 -11.72
C ASN A 42 9.50 -1.97 -11.14
N LEU A 43 8.93 -2.97 -10.47
CA LEU A 43 7.62 -2.84 -9.83
C LEU A 43 7.66 -1.81 -8.70
N PHE A 44 8.64 -1.92 -7.79
CA PHE A 44 8.79 -0.95 -6.71
C PHE A 44 9.15 0.45 -7.23
N LEU A 45 9.98 0.57 -8.27
CA LEU A 45 10.28 1.86 -8.89
C LEU A 45 9.05 2.50 -9.56
N LYS A 46 8.15 1.70 -10.14
CA LYS A 46 6.88 2.22 -10.68
C LYS A 46 5.97 2.74 -9.58
N LEU A 47 5.89 2.06 -8.44
CA LEU A 47 5.15 2.53 -7.27
C LEU A 47 5.79 3.81 -6.71
N ASP A 48 7.12 3.83 -6.57
CA ASP A 48 7.86 4.98 -6.04
C ASP A 48 7.74 6.24 -6.92
N ALA A 49 7.48 6.08 -8.21
CA ALA A 49 7.22 7.20 -9.12
C ALA A 49 5.87 7.91 -8.88
N ILE A 50 5.01 7.36 -8.01
CA ILE A 50 3.73 7.95 -7.63
C ILE A 50 3.88 8.50 -6.20
N ASP A 51 3.82 9.83 -6.03
CA ASP A 51 4.10 10.52 -4.76
C ASP A 51 3.41 9.88 -3.54
N ASP A 52 2.11 9.58 -3.64
CA ASP A 52 1.32 8.97 -2.56
C ASP A 52 1.84 7.56 -2.18
N LEU A 53 2.30 6.79 -3.16
CA LEU A 53 2.84 5.45 -2.95
C LEU A 53 4.30 5.51 -2.49
N SER A 54 5.10 6.46 -2.99
CA SER A 54 6.47 6.68 -2.50
C SER A 54 6.51 6.89 -0.99
N ARG A 55 5.60 7.73 -0.46
CA ARG A 55 5.45 7.93 0.99
C ARG A 55 5.14 6.63 1.73
N ILE A 56 4.23 5.82 1.19
CA ILE A 56 3.94 4.48 1.74
C ILE A 56 5.21 3.63 1.78
N LEU A 57 5.96 3.54 0.68
CA LEU A 57 7.19 2.73 0.62
C LEU A 57 8.25 3.23 1.62
N ILE A 58 8.41 4.55 1.76
CA ILE A 58 9.33 5.16 2.74
C ILE A 58 8.91 4.82 4.17
N ALA A 59 7.63 4.94 4.50
CA ALA A 59 7.11 4.58 5.82
C ALA A 59 7.39 3.11 6.17
N LEU A 60 7.27 2.20 5.21
CA LEU A 60 7.58 0.77 5.41
C LEU A 60 9.06 0.46 5.68
N ASN A 61 9.95 1.43 5.48
CA ASN A 61 11.35 1.31 5.89
C ASN A 61 11.54 1.56 7.40
N HIS A 62 10.56 2.18 8.05
CA HIS A 62 10.52 2.44 9.49
C HIS A 62 9.60 1.48 10.26
N SER A 63 8.94 0.55 9.57
CA SER A 63 8.05 -0.43 10.17
C SER A 63 8.78 -1.70 10.62
N GLU A 64 8.11 -2.49 11.46
CA GLU A 64 8.56 -3.84 11.81
C GLU A 64 8.74 -4.71 10.54
N PRO A 65 9.70 -5.65 10.55
CA PRO A 65 9.94 -6.51 9.40
C PRO A 65 8.71 -7.33 9.00
N VAL A 66 8.35 -7.27 7.72
CA VAL A 66 7.35 -8.14 7.09
C VAL A 66 8.01 -8.86 5.93
N THR A 67 7.74 -10.15 5.78
CA THR A 67 8.18 -10.92 4.61
C THR A 67 7.19 -10.74 3.47
N ILE A 68 7.67 -10.39 2.27
CA ILE A 68 6.85 -10.31 1.06
C ILE A 68 7.04 -11.60 0.24
N CYS A 69 6.07 -12.49 0.23
CA CYS A 69 6.10 -13.72 -0.54
C CYS A 69 5.34 -13.56 -1.86
N MET A 70 6.02 -13.71 -2.98
CA MET A 70 5.40 -13.70 -4.31
C MET A 70 5.42 -15.12 -4.90
N ASP A 71 4.25 -15.62 -5.32
CA ASP A 71 4.10 -16.90 -6.02
C ASP A 71 3.93 -16.65 -7.52
N PHE A 72 5.02 -16.78 -8.28
CA PHE A 72 5.00 -16.57 -9.73
C PHE A 72 4.37 -17.74 -10.51
N GLY A 73 4.06 -18.84 -9.82
CA GLY A 73 3.38 -20.00 -10.41
C GLY A 73 1.86 -19.91 -10.37
N SER A 74 1.28 -18.88 -9.74
CA SER A 74 -0.17 -18.73 -9.59
C SER A 74 -0.61 -17.27 -9.59
N GLY A 75 -1.71 -16.96 -10.28
CA GLY A 75 -2.34 -15.63 -10.26
C GLY A 75 -3.08 -15.31 -8.97
N ASN A 76 -3.32 -16.30 -8.11
CA ASN A 76 -3.99 -16.15 -6.83
C ASN A 76 -3.21 -16.89 -5.72
N LEU A 77 -3.74 -16.85 -4.50
CA LEU A 77 -3.15 -17.52 -3.36
C LEU A 77 -3.67 -18.96 -3.20
N SER A 78 -3.98 -19.66 -4.30
CA SER A 78 -4.42 -21.08 -4.28
C SER A 78 -3.45 -22.02 -3.56
N SER A 79 -2.17 -21.67 -3.53
CA SER A 79 -1.13 -22.36 -2.76
C SER A 79 -1.15 -22.07 -1.24
N PHE A 80 -2.12 -21.30 -0.75
CA PHE A 80 -2.29 -20.81 0.63
C PHE A 80 -3.75 -20.95 1.10
N GLU A 81 -4.04 -20.53 2.34
CA GLU A 81 -5.39 -20.63 2.95
C GLU A 81 -6.43 -19.64 2.38
N HIS A 82 -6.04 -18.81 1.41
CA HIS A 82 -6.89 -17.78 0.79
C HIS A 82 -6.98 -17.96 -0.74
N PRO A 83 -7.48 -19.09 -1.23
CA PRO A 83 -7.24 -19.54 -2.61
C PRO A 83 -7.76 -18.63 -3.71
N GLU A 84 -8.77 -17.80 -3.41
CA GLU A 84 -9.38 -16.87 -4.38
C GLU A 84 -8.80 -15.45 -4.32
N ALA A 85 -7.95 -15.16 -3.32
CA ALA A 85 -7.37 -13.83 -3.15
C ALA A 85 -6.14 -13.64 -4.05
N LEU A 86 -5.98 -12.43 -4.60
CA LEU A 86 -4.79 -12.05 -5.37
C LEU A 86 -3.62 -11.65 -4.46
N GLY A 87 -3.94 -11.14 -3.27
CA GLY A 87 -3.00 -10.71 -2.25
C GLY A 87 -3.58 -10.91 -0.85
N TRP A 88 -2.70 -10.97 0.14
CA TRP A 88 -3.08 -11.04 1.54
C TRP A 88 -1.98 -10.52 2.46
N TYR A 89 -2.27 -9.49 3.24
CA TYR A 89 -1.43 -9.06 4.34
C TYR A 89 -1.93 -9.59 5.69
N SER A 90 -1.08 -10.38 6.37
CA SER A 90 -1.28 -10.82 7.75
C SER A 90 -0.37 -10.03 8.69
N TYR A 91 -0.96 -9.09 9.44
CA TYR A 91 -0.20 -8.34 10.44
C TYR A 91 0.23 -9.16 11.65
N GLU A 92 -0.46 -10.28 11.94
CA GLU A 92 -0.14 -11.16 13.08
C GLU A 92 1.10 -12.01 12.79
N GLU A 93 1.20 -12.52 11.56
CA GLU A 93 2.31 -13.35 11.11
C GLU A 93 3.48 -12.54 10.52
N GLY A 94 3.25 -11.25 10.23
CA GLY A 94 4.26 -10.40 9.58
C GLY A 94 4.54 -10.85 8.15
N GLU A 95 3.50 -11.24 7.41
CA GLU A 95 3.61 -11.75 6.05
C GLU A 95 2.69 -10.99 5.10
N LEU A 96 3.20 -10.73 3.89
CA LEU A 96 2.46 -10.21 2.75
C LEU A 96 2.59 -11.22 1.62
N LEU A 97 1.49 -11.83 1.21
CA LEU A 97 1.45 -12.87 0.18
C LEU A 97 0.84 -12.30 -1.11
N LEU A 98 1.40 -12.65 -2.27
CA LEU A 98 0.90 -12.22 -3.58
C LEU A 98 0.89 -13.38 -4.58
N GLY A 99 -0.24 -13.57 -5.26
CA GLY A 99 -0.28 -14.32 -6.52
C GLY A 99 0.33 -13.47 -7.62
N ALA A 100 1.41 -13.94 -8.23
CA ALA A 100 2.28 -13.15 -9.09
C ALA A 100 2.42 -13.70 -10.50
N GLU A 101 1.56 -14.63 -10.96
CA GLU A 101 1.59 -15.08 -12.37
C GLU A 101 1.43 -13.92 -13.36
N ASN A 102 0.57 -12.93 -13.03
CA ASN A 102 0.30 -11.76 -13.87
C ASN A 102 1.13 -10.53 -13.47
N TYR A 103 2.34 -10.70 -12.94
CA TYR A 103 3.19 -9.63 -12.39
C TYR A 103 3.49 -8.45 -13.33
N GLN A 104 3.25 -8.61 -14.63
CA GLN A 104 3.51 -7.57 -15.64
C GLN A 104 2.35 -6.59 -15.84
N THR A 105 1.18 -6.85 -15.24
CA THR A 105 -0.03 -6.04 -15.43
C THR A 105 -0.13 -4.89 -14.44
N ASP A 106 -0.84 -3.85 -14.81
CA ASP A 106 -1.16 -2.75 -13.89
C ASP A 106 -2.14 -3.20 -12.79
N GLU A 107 -2.93 -4.26 -13.03
CA GLU A 107 -3.74 -4.91 -12.01
C GLU A 107 -2.87 -5.50 -10.89
N PHE A 108 -1.79 -6.19 -11.24
CA PHE A 108 -0.85 -6.69 -10.24
C PHE A 108 -0.17 -5.54 -9.48
N LEU A 109 0.21 -4.46 -10.18
CA LEU A 109 0.75 -3.26 -9.53
C LEU A 109 -0.25 -2.66 -8.53
N GLY A 110 -1.53 -2.63 -8.89
CA GLY A 110 -2.64 -2.27 -8.02
C GLY A 110 -2.74 -3.16 -6.78
N THR A 111 -2.72 -4.49 -6.95
CA THR A 111 -2.75 -5.45 -5.84
C THR A 111 -1.54 -5.30 -4.92
N LEU A 112 -0.34 -5.11 -5.47
CA LEU A 112 0.85 -4.86 -4.66
C LEU A 112 0.70 -3.57 -3.83
N ALA A 113 0.23 -2.48 -4.44
CA ALA A 113 -0.03 -1.23 -3.73
C ALA A 113 -1.09 -1.39 -2.64
N HIS A 114 -2.15 -2.15 -2.91
CA HIS A 114 -3.22 -2.46 -1.97
C HIS A 114 -2.67 -3.11 -0.69
N GLU A 115 -1.90 -4.20 -0.84
CA GLU A 115 -1.36 -4.93 0.32
C GLU A 115 -0.27 -4.14 1.06
N LEU A 116 0.59 -3.41 0.34
CA LEU A 116 1.59 -2.54 0.97
C LEU A 116 0.93 -1.41 1.79
N THR A 117 -0.22 -0.92 1.34
CA THR A 117 -0.98 0.08 2.09
C THR A 117 -1.55 -0.52 3.37
N HIS A 118 -2.08 -1.74 3.34
CA HIS A 118 -2.51 -2.41 4.58
C HIS A 118 -1.37 -2.51 5.60
N TRP A 119 -0.19 -2.91 5.16
CA TRP A 119 0.99 -2.93 6.03
C TRP A 119 1.33 -1.54 6.56
N CYS A 120 1.32 -0.52 5.71
CA CYS A 120 1.61 0.85 6.14
C CYS A 120 0.62 1.36 7.19
N LEU A 121 -0.69 1.17 6.97
CA LEU A 121 -1.73 1.56 7.93
C LEU A 121 -1.57 0.84 9.25
N GLN A 122 -1.18 -0.44 9.23
CA GLN A 122 -0.88 -1.18 10.45
C GLN A 122 0.36 -0.62 11.18
N ALA A 123 1.40 -0.24 10.44
CA ALA A 123 2.62 0.33 11.03
C ALA A 123 2.34 1.69 11.70
N VAL A 124 1.58 2.55 11.03
CA VAL A 124 1.23 3.89 11.50
C VAL A 124 0.22 3.83 12.64
N PHE A 125 -0.95 3.24 12.43
CA PHE A 125 -2.07 3.34 13.37
C PHE A 125 -2.11 2.21 14.43
N LYS A 126 -1.42 1.09 14.17
CA LYS A 126 -1.39 -0.11 15.05
C LYS A 126 -2.80 -0.57 15.45
N ASN A 127 -3.72 -0.56 14.49
CA ASN A 127 -5.15 -0.72 14.73
C ASN A 127 -5.83 -1.59 13.66
N GLN A 128 -5.27 -2.78 13.41
CA GLN A 128 -5.82 -3.76 12.46
C GLN A 128 -6.04 -3.16 11.07
N CYS A 129 -5.05 -2.41 10.58
CA CYS A 129 -5.08 -1.70 9.30
C CYS A 129 -6.21 -0.65 9.14
N LEU A 130 -6.89 -0.25 10.21
CA LEU A 130 -7.88 0.84 10.15
C LEU A 130 -7.17 2.19 9.99
N PRO A 131 -7.76 3.12 9.22
CA PRO A 131 -7.13 4.41 8.94
C PRO A 131 -7.44 5.45 10.02
N CYS A 132 -7.22 5.11 11.29
CA CYS A 132 -7.32 6.01 12.44
C CYS A 132 -6.78 5.32 13.71
N TYR A 133 -6.35 6.12 14.70
CA TYR A 133 -5.88 5.58 15.97
C TYR A 133 -7.05 5.03 16.83
N PRO A 134 -6.79 3.97 17.63
CA PRO A 134 -7.83 3.36 18.45
C PRO A 134 -8.27 4.25 19.63
N CYS A 135 -7.39 5.11 20.12
CA CYS A 135 -7.57 5.93 21.32
C CYS A 135 -7.70 7.44 21.02
N GLU A 136 -8.15 7.80 19.82
CA GLU A 136 -8.33 9.21 19.45
C GLU A 136 -9.37 9.91 20.35
N PRO A 137 -9.02 11.09 20.93
CA PRO A 137 -9.98 11.94 21.60
C PRO A 137 -11.17 12.24 20.66
N ASP A 138 -12.38 12.14 21.19
CA ASP A 138 -13.65 12.37 20.48
C ASP A 138 -13.96 11.44 19.30
N ARG A 139 -13.08 10.48 18.97
CA ARG A 139 -13.25 9.50 17.88
C ARG A 139 -13.60 10.16 16.53
N LYS A 140 -13.13 11.39 16.31
CA LYS A 140 -13.50 12.22 15.16
C LYS A 140 -13.28 11.49 13.84
N HIS A 141 -12.07 11.00 13.59
CA HIS A 141 -11.72 10.36 12.32
C HIS A 141 -12.42 9.03 12.11
N ARG A 142 -12.65 8.27 13.19
CA ARG A 142 -13.46 7.05 13.14
C ARG A 142 -14.91 7.33 12.71
N ILE A 143 -15.54 8.36 13.28
CA ILE A 143 -16.93 8.73 12.94
C ILE A 143 -17.00 9.27 11.50
N GLU A 144 -16.05 10.13 11.13
CA GLU A 144 -15.94 10.67 9.78
C GLU A 144 -15.78 9.56 8.74
N PHE A 145 -14.84 8.65 8.95
CA PHE A 145 -14.56 7.57 8.00
C PHE A 145 -15.71 6.55 7.94
N GLN A 146 -16.37 6.24 9.07
CA GLN A 146 -17.60 5.45 9.08
C GLN A 146 -18.68 6.08 8.19
N SER A 147 -18.87 7.40 8.29
CA SER A 147 -19.81 8.11 7.41
C SER A 147 -19.42 8.02 5.94
N ILE A 148 -18.13 8.07 5.60
CA ILE A 148 -17.66 7.87 4.22
C ILE A 148 -18.03 6.47 3.74
N VAL A 149 -17.69 5.43 4.51
CA VAL A 149 -17.95 4.03 4.15
C VAL A 149 -19.44 3.78 3.89
N GLU A 150 -20.32 4.25 4.79
CA GLU A 150 -21.77 4.07 4.66
C GLU A 150 -22.33 4.73 3.40
N ASN A 151 -21.88 5.95 3.08
CA ASN A 151 -22.38 6.65 1.91
C ASN A 151 -21.80 6.14 0.60
N VAL A 152 -20.55 5.65 0.60
CA VAL A 152 -19.96 4.96 -0.54
C VAL A 152 -20.71 3.64 -0.80
N GLU A 153 -21.05 2.88 0.24
CA GLU A 153 -21.84 1.65 0.11
C GLU A 153 -23.24 1.90 -0.45
N ALA A 154 -23.91 2.96 0.00
CA ALA A 154 -25.24 3.33 -0.47
C ALA A 154 -25.25 3.67 -1.98
N GLU A 155 -24.14 4.20 -2.50
CA GLU A 155 -23.98 4.55 -3.92
C GLU A 155 -23.24 3.47 -4.74
N ARG A 156 -22.97 2.28 -4.15
CA ARG A 156 -22.05 1.27 -4.71
C ARG A 156 -22.28 0.93 -6.17
N GLU A 157 -23.54 0.82 -6.62
CA GLU A 157 -23.88 0.38 -7.98
C GLU A 157 -23.39 1.35 -9.07
N LYS A 158 -23.10 2.60 -8.70
CA LYS A 158 -22.62 3.65 -9.62
C LYS A 158 -21.11 3.84 -9.57
N LEU A 159 -20.40 3.11 -8.71
CA LEU A 159 -18.97 3.29 -8.49
C LEU A 159 -18.13 2.49 -9.46
N HIS A 160 -16.84 2.79 -9.52
CA HIS A 160 -15.88 1.97 -10.25
C HIS A 160 -15.77 0.56 -9.66
N ILE A 161 -15.56 -0.46 -10.49
CA ILE A 161 -15.61 -1.88 -10.09
C ILE A 161 -14.67 -2.23 -8.92
N VAL A 162 -13.50 -1.59 -8.85
CA VAL A 162 -12.53 -1.74 -7.74
C VAL A 162 -13.08 -1.28 -6.39
N LEU A 163 -13.97 -0.28 -6.39
CA LEU A 163 -14.64 0.19 -5.17
C LEU A 163 -15.86 -0.70 -4.86
N GLN A 164 -16.59 -1.13 -5.90
CA GLN A 164 -17.74 -2.03 -5.73
C GLN A 164 -17.33 -3.34 -5.05
N SER A 165 -16.17 -3.88 -5.41
CA SER A 165 -15.68 -5.17 -4.91
C SER A 165 -15.52 -5.22 -3.39
N VAL A 166 -15.34 -4.06 -2.73
CA VAL A 166 -15.30 -3.97 -1.26
C VAL A 166 -16.61 -4.48 -0.64
N PHE A 167 -17.74 -4.10 -1.23
CA PHE A 167 -19.07 -4.37 -0.65
C PHE A 167 -19.67 -5.70 -1.12
N SER A 168 -19.14 -6.28 -2.19
CA SER A 168 -19.56 -7.59 -2.68
C SER A 168 -18.62 -8.74 -2.26
N GLY A 169 -17.34 -8.44 -2.02
CA GLY A 169 -16.30 -9.45 -1.73
C GLY A 169 -15.96 -9.62 -0.24
N TYR A 170 -16.30 -8.65 0.62
CA TYR A 170 -15.87 -8.64 2.01
C TYR A 170 -17.05 -8.49 2.98
N SER A 171 -16.88 -9.05 4.18
CA SER A 171 -17.81 -8.85 5.29
C SER A 171 -17.74 -7.41 5.81
N GLN A 172 -18.86 -6.92 6.34
CA GLN A 172 -19.03 -5.52 6.75
C GLN A 172 -17.97 -5.02 7.75
N ASN A 173 -17.51 -5.88 8.65
CA ASN A 173 -16.45 -5.55 9.61
C ASN A 173 -15.07 -5.29 8.95
N LYS A 174 -14.91 -5.60 7.66
CA LYS A 174 -13.69 -5.33 6.89
C LYS A 174 -13.83 -4.17 5.91
N TRP A 175 -15.02 -3.64 5.65
CA TRP A 175 -15.18 -2.58 4.65
C TRP A 175 -14.30 -1.34 4.89
N HIS A 176 -14.04 -0.99 6.15
CA HIS A 176 -13.20 0.17 6.47
C HIS A 176 -11.75 -0.01 6.03
N GLN A 177 -11.13 -1.11 6.47
CA GLN A 177 -9.75 -1.45 6.09
C GLN A 177 -9.65 -1.63 4.56
N GLU A 178 -10.66 -2.23 3.93
CA GLU A 178 -10.64 -2.54 2.50
C GLU A 178 -10.89 -1.32 1.61
N LEU A 179 -11.71 -0.35 2.06
CA LEU A 179 -12.08 0.79 1.24
C LEU A 179 -10.94 1.80 1.12
N ILE A 180 -10.26 2.13 2.22
CA ILE A 180 -9.22 3.15 2.22
C ILE A 180 -8.04 2.78 1.31
N VAL A 181 -7.66 1.50 1.31
CA VAL A 181 -6.56 0.98 0.48
C VAL A 181 -6.90 0.93 -1.01
N ARG A 182 -8.18 1.10 -1.40
CA ARG A 182 -8.54 1.23 -2.82
C ARG A 182 -8.04 2.53 -3.44
N VAL A 183 -7.75 3.57 -2.64
CA VAL A 183 -7.17 4.81 -3.17
C VAL A 183 -5.76 4.55 -3.74
N PRO A 184 -4.78 4.04 -2.96
CA PRO A 184 -3.49 3.58 -3.48
C PRO A 184 -3.58 2.55 -4.60
N GLN A 185 -4.49 1.58 -4.51
CA GLN A 185 -4.69 0.59 -5.57
C GLN A 185 -5.03 1.25 -6.91
N LEU A 186 -6.01 2.17 -6.91
CA LEU A 186 -6.42 2.87 -8.12
C LEU A 186 -5.28 3.73 -8.67
N LEU A 187 -4.55 4.45 -7.81
CA LEU A 187 -3.39 5.26 -8.20
C LEU A 187 -2.33 4.41 -8.92
N ALA A 188 -2.03 3.23 -8.40
CA ALA A 188 -1.07 2.30 -8.99
C ALA A 188 -1.59 1.69 -10.30
N GLN A 189 -2.86 1.29 -10.35
CA GLN A 189 -3.44 0.56 -11.48
C GLN A 189 -3.78 1.45 -12.68
N TYR A 190 -4.17 2.71 -12.45
CA TYR A 190 -4.63 3.62 -13.51
C TYR A 190 -3.74 4.85 -13.68
N GLY A 191 -2.76 5.05 -12.80
CA GLY A 191 -1.98 6.28 -12.72
C GLY A 191 -2.74 7.42 -12.04
N SER A 192 -1.99 8.38 -11.49
CA SER A 192 -2.53 9.41 -10.60
C SER A 192 -3.67 10.24 -11.18
N ALA A 193 -3.57 10.66 -12.46
CA ALA A 193 -4.58 11.50 -13.09
C ALA A 193 -5.92 10.75 -13.24
N SER A 194 -5.92 9.59 -13.90
CA SER A 194 -7.13 8.81 -14.15
C SER A 194 -7.73 8.25 -12.85
N ALA A 195 -6.92 7.83 -11.89
CA ALA A 195 -7.40 7.38 -10.59
C ALA A 195 -8.11 8.51 -9.81
N ARG A 196 -7.55 9.72 -9.82
CA ARG A 196 -8.17 10.89 -9.18
C ARG A 196 -9.46 11.32 -9.89
N GLU A 197 -9.54 11.20 -11.22
CA GLU A 197 -10.80 11.39 -11.97
C GLU A 197 -11.86 10.35 -11.57
N ILE A 198 -11.49 9.07 -11.48
CA ILE A 198 -12.38 7.98 -11.03
C ILE A 198 -12.91 8.26 -9.63
N LEU A 199 -12.03 8.63 -8.68
CA LEU A 199 -12.41 8.94 -7.31
C LEU A 199 -13.24 10.23 -7.20
N SER A 200 -13.03 11.21 -8.08
CA SER A 200 -13.76 12.48 -8.06
C SER A 200 -15.13 12.43 -8.74
N ALA A 201 -15.44 11.35 -9.47
CA ALA A 201 -16.70 11.21 -10.21
C ALA A 201 -17.95 11.09 -9.30
N ASN A 202 -17.80 10.71 -8.03
CA ASN A 202 -18.87 10.67 -7.05
C ASN A 202 -18.49 11.49 -5.79
N PRO A 203 -19.41 12.26 -5.18
CA PRO A 203 -19.09 13.10 -4.02
C PRO A 203 -18.52 12.34 -2.81
N TRP A 204 -18.92 11.09 -2.60
CA TRP A 204 -18.48 10.29 -1.45
C TRP A 204 -17.13 9.61 -1.70
N THR A 205 -16.83 9.23 -2.94
CA THR A 205 -15.48 8.77 -3.30
C THR A 205 -14.49 9.93 -3.39
N ALA A 206 -14.97 11.15 -3.67
CA ALA A 206 -14.16 12.36 -3.57
C ALA A 206 -13.78 12.66 -2.11
N LYS A 207 -14.72 12.50 -1.17
CA LYS A 207 -14.43 12.57 0.27
C LYS A 207 -13.50 11.47 0.75
N LEU A 208 -13.60 10.27 0.20
CA LEU A 208 -12.65 9.18 0.46
C LEU A 208 -11.22 9.60 0.06
N LEU A 209 -11.05 10.16 -1.14
CA LEU A 209 -9.78 10.69 -1.61
C LEU A 209 -9.28 11.83 -0.72
N GLU A 210 -10.15 12.78 -0.36
CA GLU A 210 -9.82 13.90 0.53
C GLU A 210 -9.36 13.42 1.91
N TYR A 211 -10.06 12.43 2.49
CA TYR A 211 -9.69 11.81 3.76
C TYR A 211 -8.30 11.14 3.68
N PHE A 212 -8.01 10.46 2.56
CA PHE A 212 -6.70 9.88 2.33
C PHE A 212 -5.62 10.97 2.23
N ASP A 213 -5.80 11.96 1.36
CA ASP A 213 -4.82 13.01 1.07
C ASP A 213 -4.53 13.90 2.30
N ASN A 214 -5.56 14.23 3.09
CA ASN A 214 -5.43 15.22 4.16
C ASN A 214 -5.11 14.61 5.53
N TYR A 215 -5.65 13.43 5.84
CA TYR A 215 -5.45 12.80 7.15
C TYR A 215 -4.48 11.64 7.05
N VAL A 216 -4.80 10.60 6.27
CA VAL A 216 -3.97 9.39 6.21
C VAL A 216 -2.55 9.69 5.73
N ALA A 217 -2.40 10.47 4.66
CA ALA A 217 -1.08 10.86 4.16
C ALA A 217 -0.32 11.76 5.16
N GLY A 218 -1.03 12.62 5.90
CA GLY A 218 -0.43 13.44 6.96
C GLY A 218 0.15 12.59 8.09
N GLU A 219 -0.58 11.58 8.54
CA GLU A 219 -0.13 10.64 9.59
C GLU A 219 1.04 9.76 9.11
N ILE A 220 1.05 9.39 7.83
CA ILE A 220 2.19 8.68 7.21
C ILE A 220 3.45 9.58 7.24
N GLU A 221 3.32 10.86 6.88
CA GLU A 221 4.45 11.81 6.91
C GLU A 221 4.98 12.07 8.33
N GLU A 222 4.09 12.16 9.32
CA GLU A 222 4.47 12.26 10.73
C GLU A 222 5.24 11.00 11.18
N PHE A 223 4.73 9.81 10.83
CA PHE A 223 5.41 8.54 11.11
C PHE A 223 6.82 8.45 10.48
N ILE A 224 6.97 8.90 9.23
CA ILE A 224 8.27 8.96 8.55
C ILE A 224 9.22 9.92 9.29
N SER A 225 8.72 11.09 9.67
CA SER A 225 9.49 12.11 10.38
C SER A 225 10.00 11.63 11.74
N ASP A 226 9.20 10.81 12.43
CA ASP A 226 9.54 10.20 13.72
C ASP A 226 10.42 8.94 13.60
N GLY A 227 10.48 8.33 12.42
CA GLY A 227 11.24 7.10 12.14
C GLY A 227 12.69 7.08 12.68
N PRO A 228 13.50 8.14 12.49
CA PRO A 228 14.86 8.22 13.04
C PRO A 228 14.93 8.14 14.57
N LEU A 229 13.92 8.65 15.28
CA LEU A 229 13.87 8.66 16.76
C LEU A 229 13.55 7.27 17.33
N ASN A 230 12.80 6.46 16.57
CA ASN A 230 12.47 5.09 16.97
C ASN A 230 13.64 4.12 16.73
N GLN A 231 14.40 4.28 15.64
CA GLN A 231 15.61 3.48 15.38
C GLN A 231 16.71 3.72 16.42
N ALA A 232 16.92 4.97 16.86
CA ALA A 232 17.92 5.32 17.88
C ALA A 232 17.60 4.79 19.29
N ARG A 233 16.36 4.39 19.55
CA ARG A 233 15.94 3.78 20.84
C ARG A 233 16.07 2.25 20.85
N GLN A 234 16.32 1.64 19.70
CA GLN A 234 16.47 0.20 19.53
C GLN A 234 17.95 -0.25 19.41
N THR A 235 18.89 0.69 19.37
CA THR A 235 20.35 0.47 19.38
C THR A 235 20.97 0.82 20.72
#